data_AF-A0A1C6EK69-F1
#
_entry.id   AF-A0A1C6EK69-F1
#
_cell.length_a   1.000
_cell.length_b   1.000
_cell.length_c   1.000
_cell.angle_alpha   90.00
_cell.angle_beta   90.00
_cell.angle_gamma   90.00
#
_symmetry.space_group_name_H-M   'P 1'
#
loop_
_entity.id
_entity.type
_entity.pdbx_description
1 polymer ?
#
loop_
_entity_poly.entity_id
_entity_poly.type
_entity_poly.pdbx_seq_one_letter_code
_entity_poly.pdbx_strand_id
1 'polypeptide(L)'
;METLTLSQAIIKVAELEKIYRAKLNQISDVQNSTVSYILESDGQKYQCNDEFDFEKEFKEALEIGNTIETLRTEIAKLNNITIIDIEKEDLTIQGGLNRLKRLREQVDIIDMIIEQSKASKQRRVDAAATSVYYKVVESNFDKKDMKLLLESINNEILALELAINKANNETVITLA
;
A
#
# COMPACT_ATOMS: atom_id res chain seq x y z
N MET A 1 -15.09 25.50 -5.18
CA MET A 1 -14.64 24.49 -6.15
C MET A 1 -13.13 24.41 -6.17
N GLU A 2 -12.60 23.36 -5.54
CA GLU A 2 -11.17 23.02 -5.57
C GLU A 2 -10.96 22.00 -6.69
N THR A 3 -9.92 22.21 -7.49
CA THR A 3 -9.58 21.35 -8.62
C THR A 3 -8.23 20.71 -8.35
N LEU A 4 -8.19 19.38 -8.31
CA LEU A 4 -7.00 18.59 -7.97
C LEU A 4 -6.75 17.56 -9.06
N THR A 5 -5.50 17.36 -9.46
CA THR A 5 -5.14 16.16 -10.22
C THR A 5 -5.42 14.91 -9.38
N LEU A 6 -5.63 13.77 -10.02
CA LEU A 6 -5.83 12.49 -9.33
C LEU A 6 -4.63 12.17 -8.42
N SER A 7 -3.41 12.49 -8.88
CA SER A 7 -2.18 12.44 -8.09
C SER A 7 -2.24 13.31 -6.82
N GLN A 8 -2.62 14.58 -6.95
CA GLN A 8 -2.77 15.48 -5.81
C GLN A 8 -3.87 15.02 -4.83
N ALA A 9 -4.97 14.49 -5.35
CA ALA A 9 -6.05 13.98 -4.52
C ALA A 9 -5.62 12.74 -3.71
N ILE A 10 -4.84 11.82 -4.31
CA ILE A 10 -4.27 10.67 -3.61
C ILE A 10 -3.35 11.13 -2.47
N ILE A 11 -2.48 12.11 -2.72
CA ILE A 11 -1.60 12.70 -1.70
C ILE A 11 -2.41 13.35 -0.59
N LYS A 12 -3.41 14.15 -0.95
CA LYS A 12 -4.30 14.82 0.02
C LYS A 12 -5.04 13.82 0.90
N VAL A 13 -5.51 12.70 0.35
CA VAL A 13 -6.10 11.62 1.15
C VAL A 13 -5.10 11.08 2.18
N ALA A 14 -3.86 10.82 1.78
CA ALA A 14 -2.83 10.31 2.69
C ALA A 14 -2.49 11.31 3.82
N GLU A 15 -2.44 12.60 3.51
CA GLU A 15 -2.23 13.67 4.50
C GLU A 15 -3.41 13.76 5.47
N LEU A 16 -4.64 13.77 4.96
CA LEU A 16 -5.85 13.82 5.77
C LEU A 16 -5.98 12.58 6.66
N GLU A 17 -5.63 11.39 6.17
CA GLU A 17 -5.62 10.18 6.99
C GLU A 17 -4.64 10.25 8.16
N LYS A 18 -3.46 10.85 7.95
CA LYS A 18 -2.48 11.06 9.01
C LYS A 18 -3.05 11.99 10.08
N ILE A 19 -3.65 13.10 9.68
CA ILE A 19 -4.29 14.06 10.58
C ILE A 19 -5.46 13.41 11.33
N TYR A 20 -6.33 12.69 10.61
CA TYR A 20 -7.47 11.98 11.16
C TYR A 20 -7.06 10.98 12.24
N ARG A 21 -6.06 10.14 11.97
CA ARG A 21 -5.53 9.18 12.97
C ARG A 21 -4.94 9.89 14.18
N ALA A 22 -4.21 10.99 13.98
CA ALA A 22 -3.66 11.77 15.09
C ALA A 22 -4.77 12.35 15.99
N LYS A 23 -5.81 12.93 15.40
CA LYS A 23 -6.98 13.43 16.13
C LYS A 23 -7.72 12.32 16.88
N LEU A 24 -7.97 11.18 16.23
CA LEU A 24 -8.61 10.04 16.90
C LEU A 24 -7.79 9.54 18.11
N ASN A 25 -6.47 9.48 17.99
CA ASN A 25 -5.61 9.11 19.12
C ASN A 25 -5.71 10.12 20.27
N GLN A 26 -5.75 11.42 19.96
CA GLN A 26 -5.89 12.47 20.97
C GLN A 26 -7.26 12.40 21.67
N ILE A 27 -8.34 12.23 20.90
CA ILE A 27 -9.72 12.17 21.41
C ILE A 27 -9.96 10.89 22.22
N SER A 28 -9.35 9.78 21.84
CA SER A 28 -9.48 8.50 22.54
C SER A 28 -8.65 8.41 23.83
N ASP A 29 -7.79 9.39 24.11
CA ASP A 29 -7.13 9.49 25.40
C ASP A 29 -8.18 9.69 26.51
N VAL A 30 -8.10 8.86 27.56
CA VAL A 30 -9.00 8.93 28.71
C VAL A 30 -8.94 10.31 29.37
N GLN A 31 -7.78 10.96 29.40
CA GLN A 31 -7.63 12.30 29.99
C GLN A 31 -8.39 13.37 29.21
N ASN A 32 -8.54 13.19 27.89
CA ASN A 32 -9.24 14.11 27.00
C ASN A 32 -10.73 13.77 26.84
N SER A 33 -11.13 12.54 27.13
CA SER A 33 -12.52 12.07 27.04
C SER A 33 -13.23 12.00 28.40
N THR A 34 -12.55 12.35 29.50
CA THR A 34 -13.13 12.39 30.85
C THR A 34 -12.67 13.61 31.62
N VAL A 35 -13.58 14.14 32.44
CA VAL A 35 -13.26 15.20 33.41
C VAL A 35 -13.14 14.55 34.78
N SER A 36 -11.95 14.63 35.39
CA SER A 36 -11.74 14.19 36.76
C SER A 36 -11.74 15.39 37.71
N TYR A 37 -12.34 15.22 38.89
CA TYR A 37 -12.39 16.25 39.92
C TYR A 37 -12.20 15.65 41.33
N ILE A 38 -11.55 16.41 42.21
CA ILE A 38 -11.59 16.18 43.66
C ILE A 38 -12.88 16.81 44.18
N LEU A 39 -13.70 16.02 44.87
CA LEU A 39 -14.90 16.47 45.56
C LEU A 39 -14.62 16.48 47.07
N GLU A 40 -14.61 17.66 47.67
CA GLU A 40 -14.43 17.80 49.12
C GLU A 40 -15.75 17.54 49.88
N SER A 41 -15.64 17.27 51.18
CA SER A 41 -16.79 16.95 52.04
C SER A 41 -17.80 18.10 52.19
N ASP A 42 -17.40 19.33 51.86
CA ASP A 42 -18.27 20.52 51.82
C ASP A 42 -18.95 20.72 50.45
N GLY A 43 -18.65 19.86 49.47
CA GLY A 43 -19.19 19.88 48.11
C GLY A 43 -18.35 20.69 47.11
N GLN A 44 -17.23 21.28 47.49
CA GLN A 44 -16.34 21.97 46.55
C GLN A 44 -15.71 20.99 45.55
N LYS A 45 -15.61 21.42 44.28
CA LYS A 45 -15.03 20.64 43.18
C LYS A 45 -13.78 21.30 42.64
N TYR A 46 -12.69 20.55 42.54
CA TYR A 46 -11.46 20.97 41.89
C TYR A 46 -11.15 20.05 40.73
N GLN A 47 -11.15 20.57 39.50
CA GLN A 47 -10.82 19.78 38.32
C GLN A 47 -9.32 19.42 38.30
N CYS A 48 -9.01 18.15 38.02
CA CYS A 48 -7.62 17.67 38.03
C CYS A 48 -6.99 17.56 36.64
N ASN A 49 -7.82 17.43 35.60
CA ASN A 49 -7.35 17.32 34.20
C ASN A 49 -7.37 18.69 33.51
N ASP A 50 -6.50 18.88 32.53
CA ASP A 50 -6.53 20.06 31.66
C ASP A 50 -7.85 20.16 30.88
N GLU A 51 -8.22 21.38 30.51
CA GLU A 51 -9.43 21.63 29.72
C GLU A 51 -9.24 21.17 28.27
N PHE A 52 -10.12 20.26 27.82
CA PHE A 52 -10.12 19.74 26.45
C PHE A 52 -11.52 19.83 25.83
N ASP A 53 -11.62 20.50 24.69
CA ASP A 53 -12.89 20.65 23.95
C ASP A 53 -13.16 19.40 23.10
N PHE A 54 -13.63 18.34 23.76
CA PHE A 54 -13.91 17.06 23.11
C PHE A 54 -14.91 17.19 21.96
N GLU A 55 -15.98 17.96 22.14
CA GLU A 55 -17.04 18.05 21.14
C GLU A 55 -16.55 18.70 19.85
N LYS A 56 -15.76 19.77 19.96
CA LYS A 56 -15.14 20.42 18.80
C LYS A 56 -14.16 19.49 18.10
N GLU A 57 -13.21 18.91 18.83
CA GLU A 57 -12.19 18.03 18.23
C GLU A 57 -12.82 16.80 17.57
N PHE A 58 -13.86 16.23 18.17
CA PHE A 58 -14.62 15.13 17.61
C PHE A 58 -15.37 15.52 16.33
N LYS A 59 -16.03 16.68 16.28
CA LYS A 59 -16.68 17.19 15.06
C LYS A 59 -15.68 17.39 13.94
N GLU A 60 -14.54 18.01 14.22
CA GLU A 60 -13.47 18.21 13.22
C GLU A 60 -12.94 16.86 12.69
N ALA A 61 -12.78 15.85 13.56
CA ALA A 61 -12.39 14.51 13.13
C ALA A 61 -13.43 13.89 12.19
N LEU A 62 -14.73 14.01 12.49
CA LEU A 62 -15.80 13.52 11.63
C LEU A 62 -15.81 14.21 10.26
N GLU A 63 -15.62 15.53 10.22
CA GLU A 63 -15.55 16.30 8.96
C GLU A 63 -14.37 15.86 8.09
N ILE A 64 -13.21 15.63 8.70
CA ILE A 64 -12.04 15.07 8.00
C ILE A 64 -12.37 13.67 7.45
N GLY A 65 -13.00 12.81 8.25
CA GLY A 65 -13.44 11.47 7.84
C GLY A 65 -14.35 11.51 6.60
N ASN A 66 -15.37 12.36 6.60
CA ASN A 66 -16.28 12.55 5.47
C ASN A 66 -15.55 13.08 4.22
N THR A 67 -14.60 13.98 4.40
CA THR A 67 -13.78 14.52 3.31
C THR A 67 -12.91 13.43 2.68
N ILE A 68 -12.29 12.56 3.49
CA ILE A 68 -11.52 11.40 3.02
C ILE A 68 -12.42 10.46 2.20
N GLU A 69 -13.62 10.15 2.70
CA GLU A 69 -14.55 9.25 2.01
C GLU A 69 -14.98 9.81 0.64
N THR A 70 -15.29 11.10 0.59
CA THR A 70 -15.67 11.79 -0.65
C THR A 70 -14.53 11.72 -1.68
N LEU A 71 -13.31 12.08 -1.26
CA LEU A 71 -12.13 12.01 -2.11
C LEU A 71 -11.87 10.58 -2.62
N ARG A 72 -11.90 9.58 -1.73
CA ARG A 72 -11.69 8.17 -2.11
C ARG A 72 -12.73 7.69 -3.12
N THR A 73 -13.98 8.11 -2.96
CA THR A 73 -15.06 7.76 -3.88
C THR A 73 -14.81 8.33 -5.28
N GLU A 74 -14.41 9.61 -5.37
CA GLU A 74 -14.09 10.24 -6.66
C GLU A 74 -12.83 9.65 -7.30
N ILE A 75 -11.78 9.38 -6.51
CA ILE A 75 -10.57 8.66 -6.97
C ILE A 75 -10.96 7.30 -7.54
N ALA A 76 -11.78 6.53 -6.83
CA ALA A 76 -12.22 5.21 -7.28
C ALA A 76 -13.04 5.28 -8.58
N LYS A 77 -13.93 6.27 -8.71
CA LYS A 77 -14.68 6.48 -9.97
C LYS A 77 -13.72 6.73 -11.13
N LEU A 78 -12.81 7.68 -10.99
CA LEU A 78 -11.84 8.02 -12.03
C LEU A 78 -10.94 6.85 -12.39
N ASN A 79 -10.46 6.10 -11.40
CA ASN A 79 -9.63 4.92 -11.65
C ASN A 79 -10.36 3.87 -12.52
N ASN A 80 -11.69 3.77 -12.40
CA ASN A 80 -12.48 2.80 -13.14
C ASN A 80 -12.89 3.27 -14.54
N ILE A 81 -12.78 4.57 -14.87
CA ILE A 81 -13.22 5.11 -16.16
C ILE A 81 -12.07 5.68 -17.01
N THR A 82 -10.99 6.14 -16.39
CA THR A 82 -9.84 6.69 -17.12
C THR A 82 -9.08 5.57 -17.80
N ILE A 83 -8.94 5.68 -19.12
CA ILE A 83 -8.21 4.73 -19.96
C ILE A 83 -6.74 5.13 -20.06
N ILE A 84 -5.85 4.15 -19.97
CA ILE A 84 -4.42 4.23 -20.23
C ILE A 84 -4.09 3.31 -21.40
N ASP A 85 -3.27 3.79 -22.33
CA ASP A 85 -2.76 3.02 -23.47
C ASP A 85 -1.41 2.42 -23.09
N ILE A 86 -1.31 1.10 -23.19
CA ILE A 86 -0.09 0.34 -22.92
C ILE A 86 0.12 -0.63 -24.07
N GLU A 87 1.16 -0.39 -24.87
CA GLU A 87 1.61 -1.32 -25.92
C GLU A 87 0.48 -1.86 -26.83
N LYS A 88 -0.50 -1.00 -27.17
CA LYS A 88 -1.69 -1.29 -28.00
C LYS A 88 -2.84 -2.01 -27.28
N GLU A 89 -2.84 -2.00 -25.96
CA GLU A 89 -3.96 -2.45 -25.13
C GLU A 89 -4.50 -1.28 -24.30
N ASP A 90 -5.80 -1.04 -24.43
CA ASP A 90 -6.52 -0.05 -23.62
C ASP A 90 -6.95 -0.68 -22.30
N LEU A 91 -6.47 -0.12 -21.18
CA LEU A 91 -6.83 -0.55 -19.84
C LEU A 91 -7.37 0.62 -19.03
N THR A 92 -8.22 0.36 -18.05
CA THR A 92 -8.52 1.40 -17.05
C THR A 92 -7.33 1.57 -16.10
N ILE A 93 -7.19 2.71 -15.42
CA ILE A 93 -6.17 2.86 -14.36
C ILE A 93 -6.30 1.71 -13.34
N GLN A 94 -7.52 1.36 -12.94
CA GLN A 94 -7.76 0.24 -12.02
C GLN A 94 -7.32 -1.10 -12.61
N GLY A 95 -7.56 -1.34 -13.90
CA GLY A 95 -7.07 -2.51 -14.63
C GLY A 95 -5.55 -2.56 -14.66
N GLY A 96 -4.90 -1.43 -14.93
CA GLY A 96 -3.44 -1.28 -14.88
C GLY A 96 -2.87 -1.58 -13.50
N LEU A 97 -3.46 -1.04 -12.43
CA LEU A 97 -3.04 -1.31 -11.05
C LEU A 97 -3.17 -2.80 -10.68
N ASN A 98 -4.25 -3.46 -11.10
CA ASN A 98 -4.45 -4.88 -10.87
C ASN A 98 -3.41 -5.72 -11.62
N ARG A 99 -3.12 -5.37 -12.88
CA ARG A 99 -2.08 -6.02 -13.70
C ARG A 99 -0.70 -5.83 -13.07
N LEU A 100 -0.38 -4.61 -12.66
CA LEU A 100 0.88 -4.26 -11.99
C LEU A 100 1.09 -5.09 -10.72
N LYS A 101 0.04 -5.25 -9.89
CA LYS A 101 0.09 -6.10 -8.69
C LYS A 101 0.44 -7.56 -9.05
N ARG A 102 -0.27 -8.13 -10.04
CA ARG A 102 -0.02 -9.51 -10.50
C ARG A 102 1.41 -9.69 -11.03
N LEU A 103 1.91 -8.74 -11.82
CA LEU A 103 3.26 -8.81 -12.37
C LEU A 103 4.34 -8.75 -11.27
N ARG A 104 4.16 -7.88 -10.27
CA ARG A 104 5.07 -7.81 -9.12
C ARG A 104 5.07 -9.13 -8.32
N GLU A 105 3.90 -9.71 -8.08
CA GLU A 105 3.80 -11.04 -7.45
C GLU A 105 4.51 -12.13 -8.28
N GLN A 106 4.44 -12.06 -9.61
CA GLN A 106 5.17 -12.98 -10.50
C GLN A 106 6.70 -12.79 -10.41
N VAL A 107 7.18 -11.55 -10.38
CA VAL A 107 8.61 -11.25 -10.19
C VAL A 107 9.10 -11.87 -8.89
N ASP A 108 8.41 -11.59 -7.78
CA ASP A 108 8.78 -12.12 -6.45
C ASP A 108 8.86 -13.64 -6.44
N ILE A 109 7.90 -14.32 -7.09
CA ILE A 109 7.88 -15.79 -7.18
C ILE A 109 9.04 -16.32 -8.03
N ILE A 110 9.30 -15.72 -9.20
CA ILE A 110 10.36 -16.19 -10.10
C ILE A 110 11.73 -15.97 -9.45
N ASP A 111 11.96 -14.82 -8.83
CA ASP A 111 13.20 -14.52 -8.10
C ASP A 111 13.42 -15.54 -6.98
N MET A 112 12.39 -15.81 -6.17
CA MET A 112 12.44 -16.82 -5.11
C MET A 112 12.83 -18.20 -5.67
N ILE A 113 12.23 -18.63 -6.79
CA ILE A 113 12.54 -19.93 -7.41
C ILE A 113 14.00 -19.99 -7.91
N ILE A 114 14.49 -18.91 -8.53
CA ILE A 114 15.89 -18.82 -9.00
C ILE A 114 16.87 -18.91 -7.83
N GLU A 115 16.57 -18.23 -6.72
CA GLU A 115 17.40 -18.19 -5.52
C GLU A 115 17.44 -19.52 -4.76
N GLN A 116 16.29 -20.20 -4.65
CA GLN A 116 16.18 -21.47 -3.92
C GLN A 116 16.78 -22.66 -4.68
N SER A 117 16.78 -22.62 -6.01
CA SER A 117 17.27 -23.69 -6.88
C SER A 117 18.80 -23.74 -7.00
N LYS A 118 19.53 -23.74 -5.89
CA LYS A 118 21.01 -23.77 -5.91
C LYS A 118 21.52 -25.13 -6.35
N ALA A 119 22.38 -25.13 -7.38
CA ALA A 119 23.07 -26.33 -7.79
C ALA A 119 24.03 -26.80 -6.69
N SER A 120 24.14 -28.10 -6.48
CA SER A 120 25.08 -28.67 -5.53
C SER A 120 25.65 -29.99 -6.04
N LYS A 121 26.89 -30.29 -5.67
CA LYS A 121 27.55 -31.55 -6.00
C LYS A 121 28.23 -32.08 -4.75
N GLN A 122 27.71 -33.17 -4.20
CA GLN A 122 28.19 -33.77 -2.97
C GLN A 122 28.78 -35.15 -3.26
N ARG A 123 30.05 -35.35 -2.87
CA ARG A 123 30.66 -36.69 -2.89
C ARG A 123 30.04 -37.54 -1.79
N ARG A 124 29.65 -38.77 -2.12
CA ARG A 124 29.06 -39.75 -1.20
C ARG A 124 29.81 -41.08 -1.31
N VAL A 125 29.78 -41.83 -0.22
CA VAL A 125 30.32 -43.18 -0.09
C VAL A 125 29.36 -43.90 0.84
N ASP A 126 28.84 -45.07 0.44
CA ASP A 126 27.92 -45.83 1.28
C ASP A 126 28.69 -46.63 2.32
N ALA A 127 28.11 -46.79 3.52
CA ALA A 127 28.75 -47.47 4.65
C ALA A 127 29.14 -48.94 4.36
N ALA A 128 28.57 -49.54 3.31
CA ALA A 128 28.81 -50.93 2.91
C ALA A 128 29.51 -51.08 1.53
N ALA A 129 29.86 -50.00 0.84
CA ALA A 129 30.37 -50.06 -0.55
C ALA A 129 31.72 -49.36 -0.76
N THR A 130 32.55 -49.96 -1.64
CA THR A 130 33.91 -49.55 -2.02
C THR A 130 33.97 -48.45 -3.09
N SER A 131 32.85 -48.04 -3.69
CA SER A 131 32.83 -47.06 -4.80
C SER A 131 32.34 -45.67 -4.38
N VAL A 132 33.03 -44.66 -4.87
CA VAL A 132 32.70 -43.25 -4.67
C VAL A 132 31.71 -42.81 -5.73
N TYR A 133 30.65 -42.11 -5.34
CA TYR A 133 29.72 -41.46 -6.27
C TYR A 133 29.45 -40.00 -5.90
N TYR A 134 28.82 -39.25 -6.80
CA TYR A 134 28.41 -37.87 -6.57
C TYR A 134 26.88 -37.76 -6.60
N LYS A 135 26.28 -37.20 -5.56
CA LYS A 135 24.91 -36.68 -5.61
C LYS A 135 24.98 -35.28 -6.19
N VAL A 136 24.46 -35.11 -7.41
CA VAL A 136 24.35 -33.82 -8.09
C VAL A 136 22.91 -33.34 -8.00
N VAL A 137 22.72 -32.08 -7.66
CA VAL A 137 21.43 -31.37 -7.66
C VAL A 137 21.59 -30.18 -8.60
N GLU A 138 20.75 -30.09 -9.60
CA GLU A 138 20.72 -29.00 -10.58
C GLU A 138 19.28 -28.55 -10.77
N SER A 139 19.08 -27.32 -11.25
CA SER A 139 17.76 -26.82 -11.62
C SER A 139 17.21 -27.64 -12.79
N ASN A 140 15.92 -27.95 -12.76
CA ASN A 140 15.21 -28.59 -13.87
C ASN A 140 14.68 -27.57 -14.90
N PHE A 141 15.18 -26.34 -14.88
CA PHE A 141 14.82 -25.23 -15.76
C PHE A 141 16.07 -24.42 -16.11
N ASP A 142 16.04 -23.70 -17.24
CA ASP A 142 17.12 -22.79 -17.61
C ASP A 142 17.02 -21.47 -16.82
N LYS A 143 18.02 -21.19 -15.99
CA LYS A 143 18.09 -19.95 -15.21
C LYS A 143 18.24 -18.71 -16.09
N LYS A 144 18.84 -18.82 -17.28
CA LYS A 144 18.99 -17.70 -18.21
C LYS A 144 17.63 -17.32 -18.79
N ASP A 145 16.84 -18.29 -19.22
CA ASP A 145 15.49 -18.06 -19.74
C ASP A 145 14.59 -17.43 -18.68
N MET A 146 14.68 -17.89 -17.42
CA MET A 146 13.94 -17.28 -16.31
C MET A 146 14.35 -15.83 -16.04
N LYS A 147 15.63 -15.49 -16.20
CA LYS A 147 16.12 -14.10 -16.07
C LYS A 147 15.64 -13.22 -17.22
N LEU A 148 15.60 -13.74 -18.45
CA LEU A 148 15.05 -13.03 -19.59
C LEU A 148 13.54 -12.77 -19.42
N LEU A 149 12.82 -13.74 -18.85
CA LEU A 149 11.41 -13.57 -18.49
C LEU A 149 11.23 -12.46 -17.44
N LEU A 150 12.06 -12.44 -16.39
CA LEU A 150 12.06 -11.35 -15.39
C LEU A 150 12.31 -9.99 -16.02
N GLU A 151 13.28 -9.88 -16.92
CA GLU A 151 13.57 -8.63 -17.62
C GLU A 151 12.37 -8.16 -18.45
N SER A 152 11.71 -9.08 -19.17
CA SER A 152 10.48 -8.78 -19.90
C SER A 152 9.34 -8.30 -18.99
N ILE A 153 9.12 -8.98 -17.86
CA ILE A 153 8.07 -8.59 -16.90
C ILE A 153 8.38 -7.21 -16.30
N ASN A 154 9.64 -6.94 -15.94
CA ASN A 154 10.05 -5.65 -15.39
C ASN A 154 9.88 -4.50 -16.39
N ASN A 155 10.11 -4.74 -17.68
CA ASN A 155 9.84 -3.75 -18.72
C ASN A 155 8.34 -3.43 -18.82
N GLU A 156 7.48 -4.45 -18.72
CA GLU A 156 6.03 -4.28 -18.70
C GLU A 156 5.54 -3.52 -17.46
N ILE A 157 6.10 -3.84 -16.28
CA ILE A 157 5.87 -3.11 -15.02
C ILE A 157 6.21 -1.63 -15.20
N LEU A 158 7.37 -1.31 -15.78
CA LEU A 158 7.80 0.06 -16.00
C LEU A 158 6.86 0.80 -16.94
N ALA A 159 6.43 0.17 -18.03
CA ALA A 159 5.46 0.75 -18.97
C ALA A 159 4.12 1.07 -18.28
N LEU A 160 3.60 0.15 -17.48
CA LEU A 160 2.39 0.34 -16.66
C LEU A 160 2.55 1.51 -15.69
N GLU A 161 3.66 1.59 -14.96
CA GLU A 161 3.91 2.66 -13.99
C GLU A 161 3.96 4.04 -14.66
N LEU A 162 4.63 4.15 -15.80
CA LEU A 162 4.70 5.41 -16.55
C LEU A 162 3.32 5.84 -17.06
N ALA A 163 2.55 4.91 -17.63
CA ALA A 163 1.20 5.20 -18.15
C ALA A 163 0.24 5.61 -17.02
N ILE A 164 0.24 4.90 -15.89
CA ILE A 164 -0.58 5.22 -14.72
C ILE A 164 -0.17 6.58 -14.15
N ASN A 165 1.14 6.85 -13.99
CA ASN A 165 1.61 8.12 -13.45
C ASN A 165 1.23 9.30 -14.35
N LYS A 166 1.33 9.12 -15.67
CA LYS A 166 0.87 10.13 -16.63
C LYS A 166 -0.62 10.40 -16.45
N ALA A 167 -1.44 9.35 -16.46
CA ALA A 167 -2.89 9.47 -16.30
C ALA A 167 -3.28 10.10 -14.96
N ASN A 168 -2.57 9.79 -13.88
CA ASN A 168 -2.79 10.38 -12.56
C ASN A 168 -2.51 11.89 -12.52
N ASN A 169 -1.57 12.38 -13.32
CA ASN A 169 -1.23 13.80 -13.38
C ASN A 169 -2.12 14.57 -14.36
N GLU A 170 -2.69 13.90 -15.36
CA GLU A 170 -3.56 14.52 -16.38
C GLU A 170 -5.05 14.48 -16.00
N THR A 171 -5.48 13.49 -15.22
CA THR A 171 -6.88 13.34 -14.78
C THR A 171 -7.15 14.25 -13.59
N VAL A 172 -8.31 14.92 -13.59
CA VAL A 172 -8.66 15.95 -12.62
C VAL A 172 -9.96 15.63 -11.88
N ILE A 173 -9.97 15.84 -10.57
CA ILE A 173 -11.12 15.83 -9.67
C ILE A 173 -11.55 17.28 -9.43
N THR A 174 -12.85 17.55 -9.59
CA THR A 174 -13.45 18.83 -9.21
C THR A 174 -14.35 18.60 -8.00
N LEU A 175 -13.96 19.13 -6.85
CA LEU A 175 -14.77 19.09 -5.63
C LEU A 175 -15.70 20.30 -5.63
N ALA A 176 -16.99 20.06 -5.38
CA ALA A 176 -17.99 21.12 -5.27
C ALA A 176 -17.66 22.08 -4.11
#